data_AF-A0A2E2P144-F1
#
_entry.id   AF-A0A2E2P144-F1
#
_cell.length_a   1.000
_cell.length_b   1.000
_cell.length_c   1.000
_cell.angle_alpha   90.00
_cell.angle_beta   90.00
_cell.angle_gamma   90.00
#
_symmetry.space_group_name_H-M   'P 1'
#
loop_
_entity.id
_entity.type
_entity.pdbx_description
1 polymer ?
#
loop_
_entity_poly.entity_id
_entity_poly.type
_entity_poly.pdbx_seq_one_letter_code
_entity_poly.pdbx_strand_id
1 'polypeptide(L)' 'MSLARILFVLGIILMVWAVISGVYFSYKMTNGDGVWDSGYNFKIGLFLVGLLMAYIGRRAKKAE' A
#
# COMPACT_ATOMS: atom_id res chain seq x y z
N MET A 1 -6.98 21.27 -8.06
CA MET A 1 -6.64 20.65 -6.76
C MET A 1 -5.30 21.21 -6.31
N SER A 2 -5.14 21.65 -5.04
CA SER A 2 -3.81 22.08 -4.59
C SER A 2 -2.87 20.89 -4.43
N LEU A 3 -1.57 21.12 -4.60
CA LEU A 3 -0.52 20.09 -4.50
C LEU A 3 -0.61 19.35 -3.16
N ALA A 4 -0.94 20.07 -2.09
CA ALA A 4 -1.15 19.52 -0.76
C ALA A 4 -2.28 18.48 -0.69
N ARG A 5 -3.40 18.71 -1.41
CA ARG A 5 -4.50 17.72 -1.49
C ARG A 5 -4.09 16.50 -2.30
N ILE A 6 -3.32 16.67 -3.38
CA ILE A 6 -2.85 15.56 -4.22
C ILE A 6 -1.92 14.64 -3.41
N LEU A 7 -0.94 15.20 -2.70
CA LEU A 7 -0.03 14.47 -1.81
C LEU A 7 -0.78 13.68 -0.73
N PHE A 8 -1.81 14.30 -0.14
CA PHE A 8 -2.63 13.64 0.88
C PHE A 8 -3.38 12.43 0.33
N VAL A 9 -4.05 12.61 -0.82
CA VAL A 9 -4.82 11.53 -1.47
C VAL A 9 -3.89 10.41 -1.94
N LEU A 10 -2.74 10.73 -2.52
CA LEU A 10 -1.73 9.74 -2.92
C LEU A 10 -1.19 8.95 -1.72
N GLY A 11 -0.94 9.63 -0.58
CA GLY A 11 -0.52 8.96 0.65
C GLY A 11 -1.56 7.96 1.14
N ILE A 12 -2.86 8.31 1.11
CA ILE A 12 -3.94 7.38 1.46
C ILE A 12 -4.01 6.20 0.49
N ILE A 13 -3.92 6.46 -0.82
CA ILE A 13 -3.94 5.40 -1.83
C ILE A 13 -2.80 4.42 -1.59
N LEU A 14 -1.58 4.90 -1.31
CA LEU A 14 -0.43 4.05 -1.00
C LEU A 14 -0.62 3.22 0.27
N MET A 15 -1.21 3.79 1.32
CA MET A 15 -1.52 3.03 2.55
C MET A 15 -2.52 1.91 2.28
N VAL A 16 -3.60 2.20 1.54
CA VAL A 16 -4.60 1.19 1.16
C VAL A 16 -3.96 0.11 0.26
N TRP A 17 -3.16 0.52 -0.70
CA TRP A 17 -2.43 -0.40 -1.59
C TRP A 17 -1.47 -1.30 -0.83
N ALA A 18 -0.76 -0.78 0.17
CA ALA A 18 0.15 -1.55 1.02
C ALA A 18 -0.57 -2.68 1.78
N VAL A 19 -1.82 -2.46 2.17
CA VAL A 19 -2.66 -3.47 2.84
C VAL A 19 -3.13 -4.53 1.83
N ILE A 20 -3.66 -4.11 0.68
CA ILE A 20 -4.27 -5.03 -0.30
C ILE A 20 -3.20 -5.88 -1.01
N SER A 21 -2.10 -5.25 -1.44
CA SER A 21 -1.03 -5.92 -2.20
C SER A 21 -0.17 -6.89 -1.38
N GLY A 22 -0.42 -7.00 -0.08
CA GLY A 22 0.24 -7.97 0.78
C GLY A 22 -0.32 -9.39 0.64
N VAL A 23 -1.53 -9.53 0.12
CA VAL A 23 -2.15 -10.84 -0.11
C VAL A 23 -1.50 -11.49 -1.34
N TYR A 24 -0.98 -12.70 -1.16
CA TYR A 24 -0.48 -13.50 -2.28
C TYR A 24 -1.16 -14.87 -2.30
N PHE A 25 -1.51 -15.31 -3.51
CA PHE A 25 -2.03 -16.64 -3.79
C PHE A 25 -1.12 -17.27 -4.85
N SER A 26 -0.47 -18.37 -4.52
CA SER A 26 0.34 -19.15 -5.43
C SER A 26 -0.25 -20.55 -5.52
N TYR A 27 -0.64 -20.95 -6.72
CA TYR A 27 -0.95 -22.34 -7.01
C TYR A 27 0.26 -22.97 -7.66
N LYS A 28 0.83 -24.01 -7.02
CA LYS A 28 1.94 -24.78 -7.58
C LYS A 28 1.47 -26.20 -7.83
N MET A 29 1.62 -26.64 -9.07
CA MET A 29 1.35 -28.02 -9.46
C MET A 29 2.69 -28.74 -9.57
N THR A 30 2.96 -29.67 -8.66
CA THR A 30 4.23 -30.42 -8.63
C THR A 30 3.91 -31.90 -8.69
N ASN A 31 4.36 -32.59 -9.75
CA ASN A 31 4.21 -34.04 -9.94
C ASN A 31 2.78 -34.60 -9.78
N GLY A 32 1.76 -33.84 -10.18
CA GLY A 32 0.35 -34.28 -10.13
C GLY A 32 -0.41 -33.87 -8.87
N ASP A 33 0.29 -33.44 -7.81
CA ASP A 33 -0.32 -32.87 -6.62
C ASP A 33 -0.40 -31.33 -6.73
N GLY A 34 -1.61 -30.80 -6.51
CA GLY A 34 -1.87 -29.37 -6.47
C GLY A 34 -1.69 -28.83 -5.05
N VAL A 35 -0.67 -27.99 -4.84
CA VAL A 35 -0.45 -27.31 -3.56
C VAL A 35 -0.91 -25.85 -3.69
N TRP A 36 -1.90 -25.50 -2.89
CA TRP A 36 -2.34 -24.12 -2.69
C TRP A 36 -1.50 -23.48 -1.57
N ASP A 37 -0.72 -22.47 -1.92
CA ASP A 37 0.03 -21.65 -0.98
C ASP A 37 -0.57 -20.24 -0.99
N SER A 38 -1.29 -19.90 0.09
CA SER A 38 -1.86 -18.57 0.31
C SER A 38 -1.25 -17.96 1.56
N GLY A 39 -0.86 -16.70 1.47
CA GLY A 39 -0.35 -15.99 2.63
C GLY A 39 -0.48 -14.49 2.53
N TYR A 40 -0.05 -13.83 3.59
CA TYR A 40 -0.11 -12.39 3.72
C TYR A 40 1.24 -11.84 4.16
N ASN A 41 1.83 -10.98 3.33
CA ASN A 41 3.03 -10.25 3.68
C ASN A 41 2.74 -8.75 3.64
N PHE A 42 2.54 -8.15 4.81
CA PHE A 42 2.24 -6.73 4.91
C PHE A 42 3.43 -5.88 4.44
N LYS A 43 3.19 -5.00 3.47
CA LYS A 43 4.21 -4.09 2.94
C LYS A 43 4.39 -2.87 3.84
N ILE A 44 4.94 -3.09 5.04
CA ILE A 44 5.16 -2.06 6.08
C ILE A 44 5.91 -0.83 5.54
N GLY A 45 6.93 -1.00 4.70
CA GLY A 45 7.69 0.11 4.12
C GLY A 45 6.83 1.00 3.21
N LEU A 46 5.97 0.38 2.39
CA LEU A 46 5.08 1.09 1.48
C LEU A 46 3.98 1.83 2.25
N PHE A 47 3.51 1.24 3.35
CA PHE A 47 2.58 1.88 4.28
C PHE A 47 3.20 3.12 4.94
N LEU A 48 4.44 3.03 5.42
CA LEU A 48 5.14 4.16 6.06
C LEU A 48 5.39 5.32 5.07
N VAL A 49 5.71 5.02 3.81
CA VAL A 49 5.85 6.04 2.76
C VAL A 49 4.51 6.73 2.50
N GLY A 50 3.42 5.98 2.40
CA GLY A 50 2.07 6.55 2.28
C GLY A 50 1.70 7.46 3.46
N LEU A 51 2.04 7.04 4.69
CA LEU A 51 1.83 7.81 5.91
C LEU A 51 2.64 9.12 5.92
N LEU A 52 3.90 9.08 5.49
CA LEU A 52 4.76 10.27 5.33
C LEU A 52 4.19 11.24 4.30
N MET A 53 3.76 10.76 3.13
CA MET A 53 3.15 11.60 2.10
C MET A 53 1.84 12.24 2.58
N ALA A 54 1.00 11.48 3.29
CA ALA A 54 -0.22 12.01 3.89
C ALA A 54 0.08 13.07 4.95
N TYR A 55 1.10 12.86 5.79
CA TYR A 55 1.53 13.84 6.79
C TYR A 55 2.04 15.13 6.15
N ILE A 56 2.90 15.03 5.13
CA ILE A 56 3.44 16.18 4.39
C ILE A 56 2.32 16.94 3.69
N GLY A 57 1.41 16.24 2.99
CA GLY A 57 0.26 16.86 2.33
C GLY A 57 -0.65 17.60 3.32
N ARG A 58 -0.87 17.03 4.51
CA ARG A 58 -1.64 17.69 5.58
C ARG A 58 -0.94 18.92 6.14
N ARG A 59 0.39 18.91 6.27
CA ARG A 59 1.16 20.06 6.74
C ARG A 59 1.23 21.16 5.68
N ALA A 60 1.41 20.80 4.41
CA ALA A 60 1.42 21.74 3.29
C ALA A 60 0.09 22.50 3.15
N LYS A 61 -1.05 21.82 3.35
CA LYS A 61 -2.38 22.46 3.37
C LYS A 61 -2.55 23.48 4.50
N LYS A 62 -1.81 23.36 5.60
CA LYS A 62 -1.81 24.35 6.69
C LYS A 62 -0.91 25.56 6.41
N ALA A 63 -0.02 25.46 5.42
CA ALA A 63 0.92 26.50 5.04
C ALA A 63 0.44 27.34 3.83
N GLU A 64 -0.47 26.79 3.01
CA GLU A 64 -1.34 27.54 2.08
C GLU A 64 -2.46 28.27 2.83
#